data_AF-A0A1G2KPJ3-F1
#
_entry.id   AF-A0A1G2KPJ3-F1
#
_cell.length_a   1.000
_cell.length_b   1.000
_cell.length_c   1.000
_cell.angle_alpha   90.00
_cell.angle_beta   90.00
_cell.angle_gamma   90.00
#
_symmetry.space_group_name_H-M   'P 1'
#
loop_
_entity.id
_entity.type
_entity.pdbx_description
1 polymer ?
#
loop_
_entity_poly.entity_id
_entity_poly.type
_entity_poly.pdbx_seq_one_letter_code
_entity_poly.pdbx_strand_id
1 'polypeptide(L)'
;MEMIAMPCDIGYKTVARVRVPAPVPQDFKEEAKAPEIDCDLLAKLGEDDPEFAEWVQGLDVAPLLAEALKRALLKVPSAGILNASIKKGNLVTRARFTTSAQKRQLEAAASLLSQQFQMEVVRVVAQILDYATVMTSEKNGAEDVLVLEGEKETGQGVNRYLKVTRNAAGDGVFAFEHFDSKKSLLSEEQKFVALAQKLGVKLVLRDAETRGQPIAVGTVHGHFLREK
;
A
#
# COMPACT_ATOMS: atom_id res chain seq x y z
N MET A 1 42.05 17.19 -68.68
CA MET A 1 42.00 17.23 -67.20
C MET A 1 41.80 15.80 -66.73
N GLU A 2 42.87 15.11 -66.34
CA GLU A 2 42.78 13.76 -65.78
C GLU A 2 42.45 13.85 -64.29
N MET A 3 41.42 13.12 -63.86
CA MET A 3 41.13 12.92 -62.43
C MET A 3 42.12 11.91 -61.86
N ILE A 4 42.96 12.33 -60.92
CA ILE A 4 43.80 11.43 -60.14
C ILE A 4 42.88 10.74 -59.12
N ALA A 5 42.53 9.48 -59.37
CA ALA A 5 41.84 8.65 -58.41
C ALA A 5 42.80 8.33 -57.24
N MET A 6 42.51 8.88 -56.05
CA MET A 6 43.28 8.53 -54.86
C MET A 6 42.98 7.07 -54.47
N PRO A 7 43.99 6.20 -54.32
CA PRO A 7 43.78 4.84 -53.84
C PRO A 7 43.27 4.89 -52.41
N CYS A 8 42.25 4.09 -52.10
CA CYS A 8 41.50 4.10 -50.83
C CYS A 8 42.30 3.66 -49.58
N ASP A 9 43.64 3.63 -49.65
CA ASP A 9 44.56 3.06 -48.66
C ASP A 9 45.62 4.06 -48.14
N ILE A 10 45.29 5.36 -48.11
CA ILE A 10 46.18 6.38 -47.50
C ILE A 10 45.82 6.55 -46.01
N GLY A 11 46.74 6.15 -45.12
CA GLY A 11 46.65 6.29 -43.65
C GLY A 11 46.67 4.95 -42.89
N TYR A 12 47.15 4.96 -41.63
CA TYR A 12 47.19 3.75 -40.79
C TYR A 12 45.77 3.26 -40.46
N LYS A 13 45.39 2.05 -40.90
CA LYS A 13 44.09 1.43 -40.69
C LYS A 13 44.23 0.18 -39.83
N THR A 14 43.53 0.14 -38.69
CA THR A 14 43.36 -1.08 -37.87
C THR A 14 41.92 -1.57 -38.01
N VAL A 15 41.74 -2.83 -38.38
CA VAL A 15 40.45 -3.51 -38.40
C VAL A 15 40.48 -4.62 -37.36
N ALA A 16 39.92 -4.37 -36.18
CA ALA A 16 39.78 -5.37 -35.14
C ALA A 16 38.38 -6.01 -35.20
N ARG A 17 38.32 -7.35 -35.28
CA ARG A 17 37.06 -8.08 -35.08
C ARG A 17 36.81 -8.20 -33.58
N VAL A 18 35.88 -7.39 -33.07
CA VAL A 18 35.51 -7.37 -31.65
C VAL A 18 34.26 -8.21 -31.44
N ARG A 19 34.26 -9.10 -30.45
CA ARG A 19 33.05 -9.78 -29.95
C ARG A 19 32.60 -9.04 -28.69
N VAL A 20 31.54 -8.25 -28.80
CA VAL A 20 30.91 -7.61 -27.63
C VAL A 20 30.06 -8.68 -26.91
N PRO A 21 30.42 -9.11 -25.68
CA PRO A 21 29.62 -10.08 -24.95
C PRO A 21 28.25 -9.48 -24.58
N ALA A 22 27.20 -10.31 -24.56
CA ALA A 22 25.89 -9.87 -24.10
C ALA A 22 25.98 -9.42 -22.63
N PRO A 23 25.31 -8.33 -22.24
CA PRO A 23 25.31 -7.85 -20.86
C PRO A 23 24.78 -8.94 -19.93
N VAL A 24 25.51 -9.21 -18.84
CA VAL A 24 25.13 -10.19 -17.82
C VAL A 24 23.94 -9.64 -17.05
N PRO A 25 22.83 -10.40 -16.90
CA PRO A 25 21.69 -9.98 -16.10
C PRO A 25 22.10 -9.68 -14.65
N GLN A 26 21.66 -8.55 -14.13
CA GLN A 26 21.86 -8.17 -12.72
C GLN A 26 20.57 -8.39 -11.93
N ASP A 27 20.70 -8.77 -10.66
CA ASP A 27 19.57 -8.98 -9.76
C ASP A 27 19.14 -7.66 -9.10
N PHE A 28 17.85 -7.38 -9.16
CA PHE A 28 17.18 -6.34 -8.38
C PHE A 28 16.51 -6.99 -7.17
N LYS A 29 16.79 -6.49 -5.96
CA LYS A 29 16.12 -6.89 -4.71
C LYS A 29 15.75 -5.64 -3.93
N GLU A 30 14.46 -5.47 -3.68
CA GLU A 30 13.93 -4.44 -2.79
C GLU A 30 13.14 -5.12 -1.67
N GLU A 31 13.29 -4.61 -0.44
CA GLU A 31 12.64 -5.13 0.76
C GLU A 31 12.09 -3.97 1.57
N ALA A 32 10.75 -3.88 1.66
CA ALA A 32 10.08 -2.92 2.53
C ALA A 32 9.91 -3.54 3.92
N LYS A 33 10.59 -3.01 4.94
CA LYS A 33 10.49 -3.51 6.32
C LYS A 33 9.15 -3.18 6.96
N ALA A 34 8.55 -4.17 7.61
CA ALA A 34 7.47 -4.01 8.56
C ALA A 34 7.96 -3.21 9.78
N PRO A 35 7.16 -2.30 10.32
CA PRO A 35 7.48 -1.59 11.56
C PRO A 35 7.50 -2.52 12.77
N GLU A 36 8.19 -2.08 13.82
CA GLU A 36 8.02 -2.65 15.15
C GLU A 36 6.63 -2.25 15.70
N ILE A 37 5.96 -3.18 16.38
CA ILE A 37 4.64 -2.96 16.96
C ILE A 37 4.79 -2.04 18.19
N ASP A 38 3.91 -1.05 18.33
CA ASP A 38 3.89 -0.15 19.49
C ASP A 38 3.33 -0.90 20.71
N CYS A 39 4.23 -1.29 21.62
CA CYS A 39 3.87 -2.01 22.83
C CYS A 39 3.03 -1.17 23.80
N ASP A 40 3.21 0.15 23.82
CA ASP A 40 2.47 1.06 24.70
C ASP A 40 1.01 1.18 24.23
N LEU A 41 0.80 1.23 22.90
CA LEU A 41 -0.53 1.20 22.31
C LEU A 41 -1.25 -0.11 22.63
N LEU A 42 -0.59 -1.26 22.47
CA LEU A 42 -1.17 -2.56 22.82
C LEU A 42 -1.47 -2.69 24.31
N ALA A 43 -0.64 -2.13 25.18
CA ALA A 43 -0.88 -2.14 26.62
C ALA A 43 -2.15 -1.35 26.99
N LYS A 44 -2.31 -0.13 26.45
CA LYS A 44 -3.52 0.68 26.66
C LYS A 44 -4.78 0.01 26.13
N LEU A 45 -4.69 -0.60 24.93
CA LEU A 45 -5.78 -1.38 24.37
C LEU A 45 -6.14 -2.58 25.26
N GLY A 46 -5.14 -3.25 25.85
CA GLY A 46 -5.35 -4.37 26.77
C GLY A 46 -6.01 -3.99 28.10
N GLU A 47 -5.92 -2.73 28.53
CA GLU A 47 -6.65 -2.22 29.69
C GLU A 47 -8.13 -1.99 29.36
N ASP A 48 -8.44 -1.47 28.17
CA ASP A 48 -9.80 -1.12 27.74
C ASP A 48 -10.57 -2.29 27.08
N ASP A 49 -9.87 -3.20 26.39
CA ASP A 49 -10.40 -4.35 25.65
C ASP A 49 -9.38 -5.52 25.65
N PRO A 50 -9.28 -6.26 26.77
CA PRO A 50 -8.30 -7.33 26.94
C PRO A 50 -8.50 -8.50 25.97
N GLU A 51 -9.76 -8.82 25.62
CA GLU A 51 -10.08 -9.90 24.69
C GLU A 51 -9.55 -9.59 23.29
N PHE A 52 -9.74 -8.37 22.81
CA PHE A 52 -9.20 -7.96 21.51
C PHE A 52 -7.67 -7.93 21.52
N ALA A 53 -7.05 -7.45 22.59
CA ALA A 53 -5.59 -7.41 22.72
C ALA A 53 -4.97 -8.82 22.65
N GLU A 54 -5.53 -9.80 23.36
CA GLU A 54 -5.09 -11.20 23.31
C GLU A 54 -5.30 -11.80 21.91
N TRP A 55 -6.47 -11.54 21.31
CA TRP A 55 -6.78 -12.01 19.96
C TRP A 55 -5.81 -11.47 18.90
N VAL A 56 -5.45 -10.18 18.95
CA VAL A 56 -4.46 -9.58 18.03
C VAL A 56 -3.08 -10.21 18.19
N GLN A 57 -2.68 -10.60 19.41
CA GLN A 57 -1.41 -11.28 19.63
C GLN A 57 -1.40 -12.65 18.93
N GLY A 58 -2.49 -13.41 19.05
CA GLY A 58 -2.67 -14.73 18.43
C GLY A 58 -2.97 -14.73 16.93
N LEU A 59 -3.28 -13.58 16.32
CA LEU A 59 -3.66 -13.48 14.91
C LEU A 59 -2.53 -13.93 13.96
N ASP A 60 -2.80 -14.97 13.16
CA ASP A 60 -1.95 -15.37 12.04
C ASP A 60 -2.16 -14.43 10.84
N VAL A 61 -1.13 -13.63 10.55
CA VAL A 61 -1.16 -12.63 9.48
C VAL A 61 -0.77 -13.18 8.11
N ALA A 62 -0.17 -14.37 8.04
CA ALA A 62 0.33 -14.93 6.77
C ALA A 62 -0.75 -15.05 5.68
N PRO A 63 -1.94 -15.64 5.93
CA PRO A 63 -2.98 -15.76 4.90
C PRO A 63 -3.55 -14.39 4.49
N LEU A 64 -3.64 -13.46 5.45
CA LEU A 64 -4.14 -12.11 5.23
C LEU A 64 -3.23 -11.31 4.29
N LEU A 65 -1.92 -11.36 4.53
CA LEU A 65 -0.93 -10.69 3.68
C LEU A 65 -0.81 -11.34 2.30
N ALA A 66 -1.00 -12.66 2.20
CA ALA A 66 -1.01 -13.35 0.91
C ALA A 66 -2.20 -12.91 0.05
N GLU A 67 -3.38 -12.78 0.63
CA GLU A 67 -4.58 -12.28 -0.07
C GLU A 67 -4.43 -10.80 -0.46
N ALA A 68 -3.87 -9.96 0.42
CA ALA A 68 -3.56 -8.56 0.09
C ALA A 68 -2.59 -8.45 -1.10
N LEU A 69 -1.52 -9.27 -1.11
CA LEU A 69 -0.57 -9.32 -2.22
C LEU A 69 -1.24 -9.77 -3.53
N LYS A 70 -2.09 -10.79 -3.47
CA LYS A 70 -2.84 -11.27 -4.64
C LYS A 70 -3.72 -10.17 -5.23
N ARG A 71 -4.47 -9.45 -4.40
CA ARG A 71 -5.31 -8.31 -4.84
C ARG A 71 -4.46 -7.19 -5.44
N ALA A 72 -3.34 -6.86 -4.81
CA ALA A 72 -2.44 -5.83 -5.30
C ALA A 72 -1.85 -6.16 -6.68
N LEU A 73 -1.42 -7.41 -6.89
CA LEU A 73 -0.90 -7.89 -8.19
C LEU A 73 -1.95 -7.82 -9.31
N LEU A 74 -3.23 -8.06 -8.99
CA LEU A 74 -4.32 -7.92 -9.97
C LEU A 74 -4.57 -6.47 -10.38
N LYS A 75 -4.27 -5.51 -9.49
CA LYS A 75 -4.49 -4.07 -9.71
C LYS A 75 -3.29 -3.36 -10.33
N VAL A 76 -2.11 -3.96 -10.29
CA VAL A 76 -0.88 -3.43 -10.89
C VAL A 76 -0.35 -4.41 -11.95
N PRO A 77 -0.92 -4.45 -13.17
CA PRO A 77 -0.51 -5.40 -14.20
C PRO A 77 0.97 -5.30 -14.59
N SER A 78 1.54 -4.09 -14.52
CA SER A 78 2.96 -3.85 -14.78
C SER A 78 3.89 -4.56 -13.78
N ALA A 79 3.38 -4.96 -12.61
CA ALA A 79 4.14 -5.72 -11.62
C ALA A 79 4.26 -7.23 -11.96
N GLY A 80 3.59 -7.72 -13.01
CA GLY A 80 3.69 -9.13 -13.44
C GLY A 80 5.09 -9.56 -13.88
N ILE A 81 6.00 -8.60 -14.12
CA ILE A 81 7.42 -8.83 -14.39
C ILE A 81 8.26 -9.04 -13.12
N LEU A 82 7.68 -8.80 -11.94
CA LEU A 82 8.32 -8.93 -10.64
C LEU A 82 7.94 -10.28 -10.01
N ASN A 83 8.93 -10.96 -9.44
CA ASN A 83 8.68 -12.04 -8.50
C ASN A 83 8.43 -11.44 -7.12
N ALA A 84 7.16 -11.22 -6.77
CA ALA A 84 6.74 -10.68 -5.48
C ALA A 84 6.39 -11.79 -4.48
N SER A 85 6.79 -11.62 -3.22
CA SER A 85 6.48 -12.56 -2.13
C SER A 85 6.45 -11.83 -0.79
N ILE A 86 5.77 -12.42 0.20
CA ILE A 86 5.81 -11.94 1.58
C ILE A 86 6.83 -12.73 2.39
N LYS A 87 7.72 -12.04 3.11
CA LYS A 87 8.69 -12.67 4.02
C LYS A 87 8.71 -11.93 5.34
N LYS A 88 8.31 -12.60 6.42
CA LYS A 88 8.25 -12.02 7.78
C LYS A 88 7.45 -10.70 7.82
N GLY A 89 6.31 -10.65 7.11
CA GLY A 89 5.50 -9.43 6.99
C GLY A 89 5.95 -8.45 5.90
N ASN A 90 7.15 -8.60 5.33
CA ASN A 90 7.69 -7.68 4.35
C ASN A 90 7.32 -8.08 2.92
N LEU A 91 6.95 -7.09 2.10
CA LEU A 91 6.91 -7.26 0.67
C LEU A 91 8.33 -7.32 0.11
N VAL A 92 8.64 -8.41 -0.59
CA VAL A 92 9.92 -8.63 -1.26
C VAL A 92 9.67 -8.80 -2.75
N THR A 93 10.25 -7.91 -3.56
CA THR A 93 10.20 -7.97 -5.02
C THR A 93 11.57 -8.33 -5.59
N ARG A 94 11.58 -9.20 -6.61
CA ARG A 94 12.81 -9.62 -7.31
C ARG A 94 12.61 -9.64 -8.81
N ALA A 95 13.59 -9.14 -9.54
CA ALA A 95 13.61 -9.19 -11.00
C ALA A 95 15.05 -9.14 -11.53
N ARG A 96 15.20 -9.43 -12.83
CA ARG A 96 16.49 -9.31 -13.54
C ARG A 96 16.39 -8.23 -14.60
N PHE A 97 17.47 -7.47 -14.77
CA PHE A 97 17.57 -6.45 -15.82
C PHE A 97 18.93 -6.52 -16.51
N THR A 98 18.99 -6.03 -17.75
CA THR A 98 20.23 -5.91 -18.53
C THR A 98 20.55 -4.47 -18.91
N THR A 99 19.57 -3.56 -18.80
CA THR A 99 19.73 -2.14 -19.14
C THR A 99 19.21 -1.22 -18.03
N SER A 100 19.73 0.00 -17.97
CA SER A 100 19.26 1.03 -17.04
C SER A 100 17.80 1.42 -17.25
N ALA A 101 17.31 1.35 -18.49
CA ALA A 101 15.91 1.62 -18.80
C ALA A 101 14.98 0.56 -18.18
N GLN A 102 15.34 -0.72 -18.31
CA GLN A 102 14.60 -1.81 -17.66
C GLN A 102 14.64 -1.69 -16.13
N LYS A 103 15.80 -1.35 -15.55
CA LYS A 103 15.91 -1.12 -14.11
C LYS A 103 14.89 -0.08 -13.62
N ARG A 104 14.81 1.07 -14.29
CA ARG A 104 13.84 2.14 -13.95
C ARG A 104 12.39 1.67 -14.06
N GLN A 105 12.07 0.86 -15.06
CA GLN A 105 10.73 0.28 -15.20
C GLN A 105 10.39 -0.69 -14.06
N LEU A 106 11.36 -1.52 -13.64
CA LEU A 106 11.19 -2.43 -12.51
C LEU A 106 11.03 -1.68 -11.18
N GLU A 107 11.80 -0.62 -10.96
CA GLU A 107 11.67 0.25 -9.79
C GLU A 107 10.29 0.91 -9.73
N ALA A 108 9.81 1.44 -10.86
CA ALA A 108 8.47 2.02 -10.95
C ALA A 108 7.37 0.97 -10.67
N ALA A 109 7.49 -0.23 -11.24
CA ALA A 109 6.54 -1.31 -10.99
C ALA A 109 6.56 -1.79 -9.52
N ALA A 110 7.75 -1.86 -8.91
CA ALA A 110 7.91 -2.24 -7.51
C ALA A 110 7.32 -1.20 -6.57
N SER A 111 7.52 0.09 -6.86
CA SER A 111 6.92 1.19 -6.11
C SER A 111 5.40 1.15 -6.18
N LEU A 112 4.82 1.00 -7.38
CA LEU A 112 3.37 0.91 -7.57
C LEU A 112 2.78 -0.32 -6.84
N LEU A 113 3.43 -1.47 -6.95
CA LEU A 113 3.01 -2.68 -6.23
C LEU A 113 3.07 -2.47 -4.72
N SER A 114 4.12 -1.84 -4.20
CA SER A 114 4.27 -1.55 -2.78
C SER A 114 3.17 -0.63 -2.27
N GLN A 115 2.85 0.44 -3.01
CA GLN A 115 1.77 1.36 -2.68
C GLN A 115 0.41 0.65 -2.65
N GLN A 116 0.11 -0.11 -3.70
CA GLN A 116 -1.14 -0.87 -3.80
C GLN A 116 -1.24 -1.93 -2.70
N PHE A 117 -0.15 -2.66 -2.43
CA PHE A 117 -0.09 -3.68 -1.39
C PHE A 117 -0.38 -3.09 -0.02
N GLN A 118 0.24 -1.96 0.33
CA GLN A 118 -0.01 -1.30 1.61
C GLN A 118 -1.48 -0.87 1.76
N MET A 119 -2.12 -0.36 0.70
CA MET A 119 -3.55 -0.03 0.72
C MET A 119 -4.45 -1.27 0.83
N GLU A 120 -4.09 -2.39 0.18
CA GLU A 120 -4.82 -3.66 0.35
C GLU A 120 -4.67 -4.22 1.77
N VAL A 121 -3.51 -4.03 2.42
CA VAL A 121 -3.35 -4.40 3.84
C VAL A 121 -4.25 -3.53 4.74
N VAL A 122 -4.30 -2.20 4.51
CA VAL A 122 -5.23 -1.30 5.21
C VAL A 122 -6.69 -1.73 4.98
N ARG A 123 -7.03 -2.17 3.78
CA ARG A 123 -8.36 -2.73 3.48
C ARG A 123 -8.64 -3.99 4.28
N VAL A 124 -7.68 -4.90 4.42
CA VAL A 124 -7.81 -6.09 5.26
C VAL A 124 -8.06 -5.71 6.72
N VAL A 125 -7.35 -4.70 7.24
CA VAL A 125 -7.59 -4.17 8.61
C VAL A 125 -9.04 -3.73 8.76
N ALA A 126 -9.55 -2.92 7.83
CA ALA A 126 -10.93 -2.46 7.84
C ALA A 126 -11.94 -3.63 7.79
N GLN A 127 -11.67 -4.63 6.95
CA GLN A 127 -12.53 -5.83 6.84
C GLN A 127 -12.54 -6.67 8.11
N ILE A 128 -11.40 -6.77 8.82
CA ILE A 128 -11.32 -7.44 10.13
C ILE A 128 -12.18 -6.74 11.18
N LEU A 129 -12.30 -5.41 11.09
CA LEU A 129 -13.17 -4.61 11.95
C LEU A 129 -14.61 -4.54 11.44
N ASP A 130 -15.01 -5.46 10.56
CA ASP A 130 -16.35 -5.60 9.98
C ASP A 130 -16.81 -4.44 9.09
N TYR A 131 -15.88 -3.65 8.53
CA TYR A 131 -16.24 -2.68 7.51
C TYR A 131 -16.41 -3.37 6.14
N ALA A 132 -17.56 -3.15 5.50
CA ALA A 132 -17.70 -3.34 4.07
C ALA A 132 -16.84 -2.30 3.35
N THR A 133 -15.99 -2.72 2.41
CA THR A 133 -14.97 -1.82 1.83
C THR A 133 -14.99 -1.75 0.31
N VAL A 134 -14.83 -0.53 -0.20
CA VAL A 134 -14.59 -0.23 -1.61
C VAL A 134 -13.27 0.55 -1.72
N MET A 135 -12.49 0.22 -2.74
CA MET A 135 -11.27 0.97 -3.05
C MET A 135 -11.33 1.50 -4.48
N THR A 136 -11.09 2.80 -4.62
CA THR A 136 -11.13 3.57 -5.86
C THR A 136 -9.81 4.33 -6.06
N SER A 137 -9.62 4.84 -7.27
CA SER A 137 -8.59 5.83 -7.56
C SER A 137 -9.31 7.12 -7.94
N GLU A 138 -8.98 8.21 -7.28
CA GLU A 138 -9.61 9.52 -7.47
C GLU A 138 -8.56 10.57 -7.85
N LYS A 139 -8.98 11.59 -8.59
CA LYS A 139 -8.15 12.76 -8.88
C LYS A 139 -8.29 13.76 -7.73
N ASN A 140 -7.19 14.07 -7.04
CA ASN A 140 -7.10 15.22 -6.14
C ASN A 140 -6.26 16.31 -6.81
N GLY A 141 -6.92 17.23 -7.52
CA GLY A 141 -6.24 18.16 -8.42
C GLY A 141 -5.56 17.43 -9.58
N ALA A 142 -4.22 17.53 -9.67
CA ALA A 142 -3.43 16.85 -10.69
C ALA A 142 -2.95 15.45 -10.26
N GLU A 143 -3.06 15.10 -8.98
CA GLU A 143 -2.54 13.85 -8.42
C GLU A 143 -3.59 12.76 -8.40
N ASP A 144 -3.17 11.53 -8.72
CA ASP A 144 -3.98 10.34 -8.49
C ASP A 144 -3.80 9.88 -7.04
N VAL A 145 -4.92 9.69 -6.35
CA VAL A 145 -4.99 9.31 -4.94
C VAL A 145 -5.76 8.01 -4.83
N LEU A 146 -5.21 7.03 -4.12
CA LEU A 146 -5.94 5.83 -3.74
C LEU A 146 -6.86 6.16 -2.59
N VAL A 147 -8.13 5.79 -2.71
CA VAL A 147 -9.16 6.04 -1.71
C VAL A 147 -9.76 4.70 -1.31
N LEU A 148 -9.70 4.39 -0.02
CA LEU A 148 -10.39 3.29 0.61
C LEU A 148 -11.54 3.88 1.43
N GLU A 149 -12.75 3.45 1.12
CA GLU A 149 -13.95 3.77 1.89
C GLU A 149 -14.48 2.50 2.55
N GLY A 150 -14.80 2.60 3.82
CA GLY A 150 -15.34 1.54 4.64
C GLY A 150 -16.65 1.99 5.30
N GLU A 151 -17.64 1.12 5.30
CA GLU A 151 -18.91 1.34 5.99
C GLU A 151 -19.22 0.14 6.89
N LYS A 152 -19.60 0.42 8.15
CA LYS A 152 -20.00 -0.59 9.12
C LYS A 152 -21.39 -0.28 9.65
N GLU A 153 -22.30 -1.21 9.43
CA GLU A 153 -23.66 -1.11 9.96
C GLU A 153 -23.64 -1.10 11.48
N THR A 154 -24.33 -0.11 12.04
CA THR A 154 -24.67 -0.11 13.46
C THR A 154 -26.18 -0.11 13.50
N GLY A 155 -26.81 -1.03 14.22
CA GLY A 155 -28.27 -1.17 14.27
C GLY A 155 -29.05 0.06 14.80
N GLN A 156 -28.41 1.21 14.91
CA GLN A 156 -28.94 2.50 15.36
C GLN A 156 -29.19 3.50 14.21
N GLY A 157 -29.15 3.06 12.94
CA GLY A 157 -29.56 3.87 11.79
C GLY A 157 -28.51 4.86 11.26
N VAL A 158 -27.37 5.00 11.93
CA VAL A 158 -26.20 5.72 11.41
C VAL A 158 -25.03 4.75 11.31
N ASN A 159 -24.55 4.54 10.09
CA ASN A 159 -23.43 3.64 9.84
C ASN A 159 -22.10 4.34 10.19
N ARG A 160 -21.18 3.59 10.81
CA ARG A 160 -19.80 4.07 11.01
C ARG A 160 -19.10 4.13 9.67
N TYR A 161 -18.34 5.19 9.46
CA TYR A 161 -17.63 5.40 8.21
C TYR A 161 -16.13 5.53 8.45
N LEU A 162 -15.37 4.94 7.53
CA LEU A 162 -13.92 4.93 7.49
C LEU A 162 -13.49 5.42 6.11
N LYS A 163 -12.59 6.40 6.06
CA LYS A 163 -11.93 6.82 4.83
C LYS A 163 -10.42 6.87 5.01
N VAL A 164 -9.71 6.22 4.08
CA VAL A 164 -8.25 6.30 4.01
C VAL A 164 -7.86 6.76 2.61
N THR A 165 -7.18 7.89 2.53
CA THR A 165 -6.62 8.38 1.27
C THR A 165 -5.11 8.24 1.29
N ARG A 166 -4.50 8.05 0.12
CA ARG A 166 -3.05 8.04 -0.03
C ARG A 166 -2.62 8.52 -1.41
N ASN A 167 -1.69 9.47 -1.46
CA ASN A 167 -1.07 9.94 -2.70
C ASN A 167 0.20 9.14 -3.04
N ALA A 168 0.80 9.44 -4.19
CA ALA A 168 2.02 8.78 -4.66
C ALA A 168 3.25 9.01 -3.75
N ALA A 169 3.29 10.13 -3.02
CA ALA A 169 4.35 10.43 -2.05
C ALA A 169 4.23 9.61 -0.75
N GLY A 170 3.09 8.97 -0.53
CA GLY A 170 2.79 8.19 0.67
C GLY A 170 2.13 9.01 1.78
N ASP A 171 1.83 10.28 1.53
CA ASP A 171 1.01 11.09 2.42
C ASP A 171 -0.46 10.71 2.23
N GLY A 172 -1.22 10.72 3.33
CA GLY A 172 -2.58 10.23 3.36
C GLY A 172 -3.38 10.79 4.51
N VAL A 173 -4.70 10.79 4.36
CA VAL A 173 -5.64 11.20 5.40
C VAL A 173 -6.39 9.97 5.86
N PHE A 174 -6.50 9.85 7.18
CA PHE A 174 -7.32 8.85 7.83
C PHE A 174 -8.50 9.57 8.50
N ALA A 175 -9.73 9.17 8.20
CA ALA A 175 -10.93 9.73 8.79
C ALA A 175 -11.86 8.63 9.30
N PHE A 176 -12.31 8.80 10.53
CA PHE A 176 -13.36 8.01 11.17
C PHE A 176 -14.53 8.93 11.45
N GLU A 177 -15.72 8.55 10.98
CA GLU A 177 -16.91 9.37 11.10
C GLU A 177 -18.09 8.58 11.68
N HIS A 178 -19.05 9.32 12.23
CA HIS A 178 -20.31 8.80 12.74
C HIS A 178 -20.19 7.84 13.92
N PHE A 179 -19.37 8.21 14.91
CA PHE A 179 -19.30 7.53 16.20
C PHE A 179 -20.23 8.19 17.21
N ASP A 180 -20.90 7.37 17.99
CA ASP A 180 -21.84 7.75 19.05
C ASP A 180 -21.16 8.47 20.22
N SER A 181 -19.86 8.23 20.44
CA SER A 181 -19.09 8.86 21.50
C SER A 181 -17.61 8.98 21.16
N LYS A 182 -16.90 9.86 21.88
CA LYS A 182 -15.43 9.94 21.80
C LYS A 182 -14.75 8.65 22.25
N LYS A 183 -15.36 7.92 23.20
CA LYS A 183 -14.81 6.65 23.71
C LYS A 183 -14.87 5.57 22.64
N SER A 184 -15.99 5.44 21.92
CA SER A 184 -16.14 4.46 20.85
C SER A 184 -15.25 4.77 19.65
N LEU A 185 -15.10 6.06 19.30
CA LEU A 185 -14.12 6.51 18.29
C LEU A 185 -12.69 6.12 18.67
N LEU A 186 -12.25 6.47 19.89
CA LEU A 186 -10.89 6.18 20.35
C LEU A 186 -10.60 4.68 20.37
N SER A 187 -11.56 3.86 20.82
CA SER A 187 -11.40 2.41 20.82
C SER A 187 -11.25 1.85 19.40
N GLU A 188 -12.06 2.31 18.45
CA GLU A 188 -11.95 1.89 17.05
C GLU A 188 -10.62 2.30 16.42
N GLU A 189 -10.17 3.54 16.66
CA GLU A 189 -8.86 4.04 16.22
C GLU A 189 -7.71 3.16 16.74
N GLN A 190 -7.72 2.85 18.03
CA GLN A 190 -6.68 2.01 18.64
C GLN A 190 -6.68 0.59 18.06
N LYS A 191 -7.87 -0.02 17.89
CA LYS A 191 -8.01 -1.34 17.26
C LYS A 191 -7.46 -1.34 15.84
N PHE A 192 -7.79 -0.30 15.07
CA PHE A 192 -7.31 -0.14 13.70
C PHE A 192 -5.79 -0.03 13.64
N VAL A 193 -5.20 0.85 14.46
CA VAL A 193 -3.74 1.05 14.46
C VAL A 193 -3.00 -0.20 14.92
N ALA A 194 -3.49 -0.87 15.97
CA ALA A 194 -2.90 -2.13 16.46
C ALA A 194 -2.88 -3.22 15.37
N LEU A 195 -3.99 -3.39 14.65
CA LEU A 195 -4.07 -4.32 13.53
C LEU A 195 -3.15 -3.92 12.37
N ALA A 196 -3.15 -2.64 11.98
CA ALA A 196 -2.29 -2.14 10.90
C ALA A 196 -0.81 -2.40 11.19
N GLN A 197 -0.36 -2.15 12.43
CA GLN A 197 1.00 -2.44 12.86
C GLN A 197 1.29 -3.95 12.87
N LYS A 198 0.36 -4.77 13.39
CA LYS A 198 0.49 -6.24 13.38
C LYS A 198 0.62 -6.81 11.97
N LEU A 199 -0.06 -6.21 11.00
CA LEU A 199 0.00 -6.55 9.57
C LEU A 199 1.16 -5.85 8.83
N GLY A 200 2.03 -5.12 9.52
CA GLY A 200 3.25 -4.57 8.94
C GLY A 200 3.09 -3.24 8.20
N VAL A 201 1.98 -2.52 8.40
CA VAL A 201 1.79 -1.16 7.87
C VAL A 201 2.19 -0.14 8.92
N LYS A 202 3.13 0.74 8.58
CA LYS A 202 3.54 1.85 9.45
C LYS A 202 2.61 3.04 9.23
N LEU A 203 1.62 3.19 10.10
CA LEU A 203 0.86 4.42 10.19
C LEU A 203 1.62 5.41 11.08
N VAL A 204 1.98 6.56 10.53
CA VAL A 204 2.56 7.67 11.30
C VAL A 204 1.54 8.79 11.30
N LEU A 205 0.84 8.96 12.42
CA LEU A 205 -0.10 10.06 12.61
C LEU A 205 0.70 11.31 12.99
N ARG A 206 0.63 12.35 12.15
CA ARG A 206 1.37 13.61 12.38
C ARG A 206 0.48 14.70 12.96
N ASP A 207 -0.74 14.82 12.45
CA ASP A 207 -1.74 15.78 12.89
C ASP A 207 -3.07 15.05 13.06
N ALA A 208 -3.72 15.23 14.21
CA ALA A 208 -5.02 14.66 14.50
C ALA A 208 -5.95 15.78 14.96
N GLU A 209 -7.07 15.95 14.25
CA GLU A 209 -8.10 16.90 14.60
C GLU A 209 -9.41 16.15 14.87
N THR A 210 -9.89 16.24 16.10
CA THR A 210 -11.17 15.67 16.50
C THR A 210 -12.22 16.79 16.60
N ARG A 211 -13.21 16.77 15.71
CA ARG A 211 -14.35 17.71 15.71
C ARG A 211 -15.67 16.92 15.63
N GLY A 212 -16.73 17.45 16.23
CA GLY A 212 -18.07 16.87 16.15
C GLY A 212 -18.91 17.04 17.42
N GLN A 213 -20.21 16.80 17.31
CA GLN A 213 -21.16 16.70 18.42
C GLN A 213 -21.78 15.29 18.43
N PRO A 214 -22.31 14.81 19.58
CA PRO A 214 -22.99 13.53 19.64
C PRO A 214 -24.12 13.42 18.61
N ILE A 215 -24.32 12.22 18.05
CA ILE A 215 -25.40 11.96 17.11
C ILE A 215 -26.74 12.15 17.83
N ALA A 216 -27.63 12.98 17.26
CA ALA A 216 -28.94 13.22 17.84
C ALA A 216 -29.82 11.96 17.77
N VAL A 217 -30.60 11.71 18.82
CA VAL A 217 -31.51 10.55 18.91
C VAL A 217 -32.47 10.54 17.72
N GLY A 218 -32.56 9.40 17.01
CA GLY A 218 -33.44 9.21 15.86
C GLY A 218 -32.87 9.68 14.52
N THR A 219 -31.60 10.06 14.46
CA THR A 219 -30.91 10.38 13.20
C THR A 219 -30.72 9.11 12.38
N VAL A 220 -31.08 9.14 11.09
CA VAL A 220 -30.82 8.07 10.13
C VAL A 220 -29.93 8.64 9.03
N HIS A 221 -28.79 8.01 8.78
CA HIS A 221 -27.88 8.38 7.69
C HIS A 221 -27.71 7.18 6.77
N GLY A 222 -28.14 7.32 5.51
CA GLY A 222 -28.14 6.24 4.53
C GLY A 222 -26.75 5.83 4.06
N HIS A 223 -26.69 4.67 3.40
CA HIS A 223 -25.47 4.05 2.90
C HIS A 223 -24.64 4.99 2.03
N PHE A 224 -23.35 5.12 2.35
CA PHE A 224 -22.40 5.87 1.53
C PHE A 224 -21.86 5.01 0.39
N LEU A 225 -21.70 3.71 0.62
CA LEU A 225 -21.34 2.78 -0.43
C LEU A 225 -22.59 2.53 -1.27
N ARG A 226 -22.65 3.09 -2.49
CA ARG A 226 -23.72 2.77 -3.43
C ARG A 226 -23.73 1.26 -3.66
N GLU A 227 -24.85 0.60 -3.31
CA GLU A 227 -25.11 -0.77 -3.73
C GLU A 227 -24.87 -0.85 -5.25
N LYS A 228 -24.00 -1.76 -5.68
CA LYS A 228 -23.78 -2.04 -7.09
C LYS A 228 -24.83 -3.00 -7.60
#